data_AF-A0A844BK12-F1
#
_entry.id   AF-A0A844BK12-F1
#
_cell.length_a   1.000
_cell.length_b   1.000
_cell.length_c   1.000
_cell.angle_alpha   90.00
_cell.angle_beta   90.00
_cell.angle_gamma   90.00
#
_symmetry.space_group_name_H-M   'P 1'
#
loop_
_entity.id
_entity.type
_entity.pdbx_description
1 polymer ?
#
loop_
_entity_poly.entity_id
_entity_poly.type
_entity_poly.pdbx_seq_one_letter_code
_entity_poly.pdbx_strand_id
1 'polypeptide(L)'
;MLRHLLLLIGLLSIAPILAQAETGGLNCRAEGYDVILHNAGERALPAGTALDWSLPLARIGGRHVLDRDLPPDRVTVLSGATRATYLTKPTPCTVTLHD
;
A
#
# COMPACT_ATOMS: atom_id res chain seq x y z
N MET A 1 13.45 36.65 40.94
CA MET A 1 12.16 36.64 40.23
C MET A 1 12.28 35.60 39.11
N LEU A 2 12.05 34.31 39.41
CA LEU A 2 10.83 33.53 39.06
C LEU A 2 10.49 33.63 37.56
N ARG A 3 11.01 32.72 36.72
CA ARG A 3 10.33 31.52 36.14
C ARG A 3 8.98 31.85 35.48
N HIS A 4 8.73 31.32 34.27
CA HIS A 4 7.45 30.85 33.65
C HIS A 4 7.65 30.89 32.12
N LEU A 5 8.36 29.94 31.51
CA LEU A 5 7.82 28.66 31.01
C LEU A 5 6.63 28.85 30.05
N LEU A 6 6.92 29.26 28.80
CA LEU A 6 5.97 29.19 27.68
C LEU A 6 5.92 27.75 27.15
N LEU A 7 5.03 26.96 27.75
CA LEU A 7 4.51 25.72 27.18
C LEU A 7 3.31 26.09 26.31
N LEU A 8 3.49 26.09 24.98
CA LEU A 8 2.36 25.92 24.06
C LEU A 8 2.68 24.70 23.19
N ILE A 9 2.21 23.60 23.75
CA ILE A 9 2.10 22.25 23.24
C ILE A 9 1.73 22.33 21.76
N GLY A 10 2.67 21.92 20.91
CA GLY A 10 2.43 21.72 19.49
C GLY A 10 1.22 20.80 19.34
N LEU A 11 0.25 21.25 18.54
CA LEU A 11 -0.87 20.44 18.11
C LEU A 11 -0.28 19.24 17.37
N LEU A 12 -0.16 18.12 18.10
CA LEU A 12 0.27 16.84 17.58
C LEU A 12 -0.75 16.46 16.50
N SER A 13 -0.36 16.65 15.24
CA SER A 13 -1.16 16.18 14.09
C SER A 13 -1.15 14.66 14.14
N ILE A 14 -2.15 14.07 14.79
CA ILE A 14 -2.41 12.64 14.72
C ILE A 14 -3.00 12.39 13.34
N ALA A 15 -2.11 12.32 12.33
CA ALA A 15 -2.46 11.67 11.08
C ALA A 15 -2.78 10.20 11.44
N PRO A 16 -3.91 9.63 11.00
CA PRO A 16 -4.09 8.20 11.09
C PRO A 16 -3.06 7.56 10.17
N ILE A 17 -1.93 7.15 10.74
CA ILE A 17 -1.01 6.22 10.10
C ILE A 17 -1.81 4.92 10.00
N LEU A 18 -2.46 4.75 8.85
CA LEU A 18 -2.87 3.45 8.37
C LEU A 18 -1.60 2.62 8.35
N ALA A 19 -1.44 1.78 9.36
CA ALA A 19 -0.41 0.76 9.44
C ALA A 19 -0.61 -0.19 8.26
N GLN A 20 -0.04 0.18 7.11
CA GLN A 20 0.24 -0.74 6.03
C GLN A 20 1.31 -1.66 6.59
N ALA A 21 0.93 -2.91 6.82
CA ALA A 21 1.87 -3.95 7.20
C ALA A 21 2.93 -4.01 6.10
N GLU A 22 4.12 -3.48 6.39
CA GLU A 22 5.25 -3.48 5.47
C GLU A 22 5.77 -4.91 5.32
N THR A 23 5.14 -5.68 4.46
CA THR A 23 5.75 -6.87 3.88
C THR A 23 6.86 -6.39 2.94
N GLY A 24 8.08 -6.27 3.46
CA GLY A 24 9.30 -6.14 2.65
C GLY A 24 9.34 -4.93 1.70
N GLY A 25 8.70 -3.81 2.06
CA GLY A 25 8.63 -2.60 1.24
C GLY A 25 7.60 -2.65 0.11
N LEU A 26 6.66 -3.60 0.09
CA LEU A 26 5.59 -3.62 -0.90
C LEU A 26 4.34 -2.90 -0.37
N ASN A 27 3.88 -1.91 -1.12
CA ASN A 27 2.66 -1.16 -0.83
C ASN A 27 1.61 -1.43 -1.89
N CYS A 28 0.34 -1.27 -1.54
CA CYS A 28 -0.71 -1.35 -2.53
C CYS A 28 -1.87 -0.39 -2.28
N ARG A 29 -2.47 0.08 -3.37
CA ARG A 29 -3.71 0.87 -3.35
C ARG A 29 -4.63 0.43 -4.48
N ALA A 30 -5.93 0.53 -4.25
CA ALA A 30 -6.94 0.40 -5.28
C ALA A 30 -7.43 1.79 -5.72
N GLU A 31 -7.59 1.99 -7.04
CA GLU A 31 -8.04 3.24 -7.64
C GLU A 31 -8.95 2.93 -8.84
N GLY A 32 -10.18 3.44 -8.83
CA GLY A 32 -11.18 3.03 -9.81
C GLY A 32 -11.47 1.54 -9.72
N TYR A 33 -11.16 0.79 -10.79
CA TYR A 33 -11.28 -0.67 -10.84
C TYR A 33 -9.96 -1.42 -10.65
N ASP A 34 -8.86 -0.69 -10.51
CA ASP A 34 -7.51 -1.22 -10.63
C ASP A 34 -6.85 -1.33 -9.26
N VAL A 35 -5.89 -2.25 -9.15
CA VAL A 35 -5.00 -2.35 -7.99
C VAL A 35 -3.58 -2.03 -8.45
N ILE A 36 -2.95 -1.09 -7.76
CA ILE A 36 -1.59 -0.64 -8.02
C ILE A 36 -0.72 -1.20 -6.91
N LEU A 37 0.20 -2.10 -7.29
CA LEU A 37 1.20 -2.69 -6.40
C LEU A 37 2.52 -1.95 -6.63
N HIS A 38 3.07 -1.35 -5.59
CA HIS A 38 4.29 -0.54 -5.64
C HIS A 38 5.39 -1.20 -4.83
N ASN A 39 6.49 -1.54 -5.50
CA ASN A 39 7.71 -1.95 -4.82
C ASN A 39 8.41 -0.71 -4.26
N ALA A 40 8.12 -0.35 -3.01
CA ALA A 40 8.82 0.68 -2.25
C ALA A 40 10.05 0.14 -1.50
N GLY A 41 10.44 -1.13 -1.72
CA GLY A 41 11.66 -1.72 -1.18
C GLY A 41 12.90 -1.34 -1.98
N GLU A 42 14.08 -1.71 -1.47
CA GLU A 42 15.37 -1.36 -2.07
C GLU A 42 15.83 -2.36 -3.16
N ARG A 43 15.14 -3.50 -3.31
CA ARG A 43 15.51 -4.57 -4.24
C ARG A 43 14.39 -4.84 -5.24
N ALA A 44 14.76 -5.28 -6.44
CA ALA A 44 13.80 -5.75 -7.42
C ALA A 44 13.11 -7.02 -6.94
N LEU A 45 11.81 -7.14 -7.19
CA LEU A 45 11.09 -8.42 -7.06
C LEU A 45 11.22 -9.17 -8.39
N PRO A 46 11.71 -10.42 -8.39
CA PRO A 46 11.90 -11.14 -9.63
C PRO A 46 10.58 -11.54 -10.30
N ALA A 47 10.63 -11.76 -11.62
CA ALA A 47 9.56 -12.45 -12.34
C ALA A 47 9.25 -13.80 -11.66
N GLY A 48 7.97 -14.16 -11.62
CA GLY A 48 7.50 -15.36 -10.94
C GLY A 48 7.19 -15.18 -9.45
N THR A 49 7.60 -14.06 -8.82
CA THR A 49 7.16 -13.73 -7.46
C THR A 49 5.65 -13.64 -7.41
N ALA A 50 5.06 -14.31 -6.43
CA ALA A 50 3.62 -14.29 -6.23
C ALA A 50 3.23 -13.32 -5.12
N LEU A 51 2.21 -12.52 -5.40
CA LEU A 51 1.71 -11.45 -4.56
C LEU A 51 0.23 -11.70 -4.27
N ASP A 52 -0.11 -11.82 -3.01
CA ASP A 52 -1.51 -11.84 -2.58
C ASP A 52 -1.90 -10.42 -2.15
N TRP A 53 -3.04 -9.93 -2.60
CA TRP A 53 -3.56 -8.63 -2.22
C TRP A 53 -5.02 -8.73 -1.77
N SER A 54 -5.43 -7.83 -0.89
CA SER A 54 -6.81 -7.74 -0.44
C SER A 54 -7.21 -6.32 -0.08
N LEU A 55 -8.46 -5.96 -0.39
CA LEU A 55 -9.10 -4.71 -0.01
C LEU A 55 -10.11 -5.00 1.12
N PRO A 56 -9.73 -4.82 2.40
CA PRO A 56 -10.51 -5.32 3.53
C PRO A 56 -11.94 -4.76 3.58
N LEU A 57 -12.09 -3.48 3.23
CA LEU A 57 -13.39 -2.79 3.26
C LEU A 57 -14.39 -3.34 2.24
N ALA A 58 -13.90 -3.91 1.12
CA ALA A 58 -14.75 -4.49 0.09
C ALA A 58 -14.79 -6.03 0.13
N ARG A 59 -13.95 -6.66 0.97
CA ARG A 59 -13.76 -8.13 1.01
C ARG A 59 -13.41 -8.72 -0.37
N ILE A 60 -12.59 -8.00 -1.14
CA ILE A 60 -12.10 -8.43 -2.45
C ILE A 60 -10.60 -8.64 -2.35
N GLY A 61 -10.07 -9.60 -3.09
CA GLY A 61 -8.65 -9.85 -3.17
C GLY A 61 -8.31 -10.78 -4.32
N GLY A 62 -7.03 -11.03 -4.49
CA GLY A 62 -6.54 -11.93 -5.52
C GLY A 62 -5.07 -12.22 -5.37
N ARG A 63 -4.62 -13.20 -6.16
CA ARG A 63 -3.22 -13.53 -6.35
C ARG A 63 -2.76 -13.02 -7.70
N HIS A 64 -1.58 -12.43 -7.75
CA HIS A 64 -0.91 -12.02 -8.97
C HIS A 64 0.52 -12.59 -8.98
N VAL A 65 0.94 -13.12 -10.12
CA VAL A 65 2.32 -13.56 -10.33
C VAL A 65 2.96 -12.57 -11.29
N LEU A 66 4.10 -12.01 -10.91
CA LEU A 66 4.82 -11.06 -11.74
C LEU A 66 5.27 -11.74 -13.04
N ASP A 67 4.95 -11.14 -14.18
CA ASP A 67 5.36 -11.57 -15.52
C ASP A 67 6.80 -11.17 -15.85
N ARG A 68 7.31 -10.14 -15.17
CA ARG A 68 8.66 -9.59 -15.27
C ARG A 68 9.12 -9.06 -13.93
N ASP A 69 10.41 -8.79 -13.80
CA ASP A 69 10.94 -8.16 -12.61
C ASP A 69 10.25 -6.81 -12.35
N LEU A 70 9.95 -6.53 -11.08
CA LEU A 70 9.44 -5.26 -10.59
C LEU A 70 10.55 -4.52 -9.85
N PRO A 71 11.23 -3.54 -10.49
CA PRO A 71 12.34 -2.81 -9.87
C PRO A 71 11.89 -1.99 -8.65
N PRO A 72 12.86 -1.53 -7.82
CA PRO A 72 12.60 -0.54 -6.77
C PRO A 72 11.91 0.70 -7.33
N ASP A 73 11.00 1.25 -6.55
CA ASP A 73 10.17 2.41 -6.84
C ASP A 73 9.33 2.31 -8.13
N ARG A 74 9.02 1.07 -8.55
CA ARG A 74 8.16 0.80 -9.70
C ARG A 74 6.85 0.16 -9.29
N VAL A 75 5.86 0.35 -10.15
CA VAL A 75 4.52 -0.19 -9.98
C VAL A 75 4.20 -1.23 -11.03
N THR A 76 3.42 -2.22 -10.63
CA THR A 76 2.61 -3.02 -11.55
C THR A 76 1.13 -2.72 -11.30
N VAL A 77 0.34 -2.72 -12.37
CA VAL A 77 -1.08 -2.37 -12.33
C VAL A 77 -1.89 -3.60 -12.70
N LEU A 78 -2.75 -4.01 -11.78
CA LEU A 78 -3.72 -5.07 -11.98
C LEU A 78 -5.03 -4.44 -12.44
N SER A 79 -5.21 -4.35 -13.76
CA SER A 79 -6.39 -3.71 -14.32
C SER A 79 -7.66 -4.54 -14.09
N GLY A 80 -8.74 -3.88 -13.66
CA GLY A 80 -10.03 -4.53 -13.38
C GLY A 80 -10.01 -5.49 -12.19
N ALA A 81 -8.98 -5.43 -11.34
CA ALA A 81 -8.78 -6.33 -10.22
C ALA A 81 -9.91 -6.27 -9.18
N THR A 82 -10.55 -5.11 -9.00
CA THR A 82 -11.72 -4.96 -8.11
C THR A 82 -13.05 -5.34 -8.78
N ARG A 83 -13.01 -5.83 -10.03
CA ARG A 83 -14.18 -6.26 -10.82
C ARG A 83 -15.20 -5.13 -10.97
N ALA A 84 -16.43 -5.31 -10.50
CA ALA A 84 -17.50 -4.32 -10.59
C ALA A 84 -17.45 -3.28 -9.44
N THR A 85 -16.49 -3.38 -8.52
CA THR A 85 -16.39 -2.47 -7.39
C THR A 85 -15.53 -1.27 -7.76
N TYR A 86 -16.18 -0.17 -8.13
CA TYR A 86 -15.49 1.10 -8.38
C TYR A 86 -15.18 1.84 -7.08
N LEU A 87 -13.94 2.33 -6.94
CA LEU A 87 -13.52 3.18 -5.84
C LEU A 87 -13.29 4.60 -6.32
N THR A 88 -14.08 5.54 -5.80
CA THR A 88 -13.99 6.97 -6.13
C THR A 88 -12.76 7.66 -5.55
N LYS A 89 -12.08 7.04 -4.59
CA LYS A 89 -10.85 7.54 -3.97
C LYS A 89 -9.81 6.43 -3.88
N PRO A 90 -8.52 6.76 -4.03
CA PRO A 90 -7.44 5.82 -3.74
C PRO A 90 -7.62 5.23 -2.35
N THR A 91 -7.74 3.90 -2.29
CA THR A 91 -7.98 3.18 -1.04
C THR A 91 -6.82 2.22 -0.81
N PRO A 92 -6.11 2.32 0.33
CA PRO A 92 -5.05 1.38 0.66
C PRO A 92 -5.58 -0.05 0.70
N CYS A 93 -4.78 -0.98 0.20
CA CYS A 93 -5.02 -2.41 0.35
C CYS A 93 -3.90 -3.05 1.18
N THR A 94 -4.11 -4.31 1.56
CA THR A 94 -3.05 -5.16 2.12
C THR A 94 -2.44 -5.96 0.98
N VAL A 95 -1.12 -6.07 0.97
CA VAL A 95 -0.38 -6.93 0.05
C VAL A 95 0.58 -7.81 0.85
N THR A 96 0.86 -8.99 0.35
CA THR A 96 1.82 -9.92 0.94
C THR A 96 2.60 -10.61 -0.16
N LEU A 97 3.91 -10.70 0.04
CA LEU A 97 4.83 -11.40 -0.84
C LEU A 97 4.89 -12.87 -0.43
N HIS A 98 4.84 -13.75 -1.42
CA HIS A 98 5.06 -15.19 -1.26
C HIS A 98 6.28 -15.58 -2.07
N ASP A 99 7.34 -15.97 -1.35
CA ASP A 99 8.56 -16.59 -1.88
C ASP A 99 8.34 -18.08 -2.18
#